data_AF-A0A0F9IZW8-F1
#
_entry.id   AF-A0A0F9IZW8-F1
#
_cell.length_a   1.000
_cell.length_b   1.000
_cell.length_c   1.000
_cell.angle_alpha   90.00
_cell.angle_beta   90.00
_cell.angle_gamma   90.00
#
_symmetry.space_group_name_H-M   'P 1'
#
loop_
_entity.id
_entity.type
_entity.pdbx_description
1 polymer ?
#
loop_
_entity_poly.entity_id
_entity_poly.type
_entity_poly.pdbx_seq_one_letter_code
_entity_poly.pdbx_strand_id
1 'polypeptide(L)'
;MTIKIETEFAVIACITCGIEFAVSVGYQERLMGNHRTFYCPNGHSHYYPQKNKEEQLRDELAQAEEATYLEREARHKAEKKLDGALDRITKLKKRADA
;
A
#
# COMPACT_ATOMS: atom_id res chain seq x y z
N MET A 1 14.16 -8.57 45.86
CA MET A 1 14.37 -8.12 44.47
C MET A 1 13.05 -7.52 44.01
N THR A 2 13.02 -6.23 43.68
CA THR A 2 11.78 -5.52 43.37
C THR A 2 11.82 -5.12 41.90
N ILE A 3 10.87 -5.60 41.11
CA ILE A 3 10.70 -5.18 39.71
C ILE A 3 9.67 -4.04 39.71
N LYS A 4 10.03 -2.91 39.11
CA LYS A 4 9.10 -1.82 38.82
C LYS A 4 8.61 -1.96 37.39
N ILE A 5 7.30 -1.85 37.19
CA ILE A 5 6.66 -1.83 35.88
C ILE A 5 5.93 -0.50 35.77
N GLU A 6 6.27 0.26 34.74
CA GLU A 6 5.60 1.51 34.38
C GLU A 6 4.76 1.24 33.13
N THR A 7 3.56 1.83 33.05
CA THR A 7 2.66 1.65 31.92
C THR A 7 1.98 2.96 31.60
N GLU A 8 2.14 3.40 30.35
CA GLU A 8 1.48 4.58 29.83
C GLU A 8 0.12 4.24 29.23
N PHE A 9 -0.84 5.13 29.44
CA PHE A 9 -2.21 4.99 28.97
C PHE A 9 -2.58 6.14 28.06
N ALA A 10 -3.34 5.82 27.02
CA ALA A 10 -3.99 6.76 26.14
C ALA A 10 -5.50 6.71 26.37
N VAL A 11 -6.12 7.89 26.41
CA VAL A 11 -7.58 8.02 26.54
C VAL A 11 -8.19 8.06 25.16
N ILE A 12 -9.17 7.18 24.93
CA ILE A 12 -9.95 7.12 23.69
C ILE A 12 -11.44 7.23 24.00
N ALA A 13 -12.19 7.82 23.08
CA ALA A 13 -13.64 7.96 23.20
C ALA A 13 -14.34 6.98 22.25
N CYS A 14 -15.42 6.37 22.74
CA CYS A 14 -16.32 5.58 21.90
C CYS A 14 -17.06 6.49 20.92
N ILE A 15 -16.93 6.26 19.61
CA ILE A 15 -17.64 7.05 18.59
C ILE A 15 -19.17 6.89 18.66
N THR A 16 -19.67 5.80 19.25
CA THR A 16 -21.10 5.48 19.30
C THR A 16 -21.79 6.08 20.52
N CYS A 17 -21.22 5.89 21.72
CA CYS A 17 -21.86 6.31 22.97
C CYS A 17 -21.08 7.40 23.73
N GLY A 18 -19.92 7.83 23.22
CA GLY A 18 -19.16 8.95 23.77
C GLY A 18 -18.39 8.67 25.06
N ILE A 19 -18.42 7.44 25.60
CA ILE A 19 -17.67 7.11 26.81
C ILE A 19 -16.16 7.21 26.56
N GLU A 20 -15.47 7.92 27.45
CA GLU A 20 -14.01 8.00 27.49
C GLU A 20 -13.44 6.85 28.33
N PHE A 21 -12.43 6.17 27.83
CA PHE A 21 -11.77 5.08 28.52
C PHE A 21 -10.29 4.99 28.17
N ALA A 22 -9.49 4.52 29.12
CA ALA A 22 -8.05 4.41 28.99
C ALA A 22 -7.65 3.02 28.50
N VAL A 23 -6.73 2.97 27.53
CA VAL A 23 -6.05 1.76 27.07
C VAL A 23 -4.55 1.97 27.13
N SER A 24 -3.75 0.91 27.31
CA SER A 24 -2.30 1.08 27.26
C SER A 24 -1.85 1.55 25.88
N VAL A 25 -0.84 2.40 25.81
CA VAL A 25 -0.33 2.96 24.54
C VAL A 25 0.05 1.82 23.58
N GLY A 26 0.79 0.82 24.07
CA GLY A 26 1.16 -0.34 23.25
C GLY A 26 -0.02 -1.20 22.78
N TYR A 27 -1.17 -1.18 23.47
CA TYR A 27 -2.39 -1.83 22.97
C TYR A 27 -3.02 -1.01 21.84
N GLN A 28 -3.11 0.31 21.99
CA GLN A 28 -3.63 1.19 20.95
C GLN A 28 -2.79 1.11 19.67
N GLU A 29 -1.47 1.16 19.77
CA GLU A 29 -0.56 1.01 18.63
C GLU A 29 -0.79 -0.30 17.88
N ARG A 30 -0.97 -1.41 18.61
CA ARG A 30 -1.28 -2.71 18.00
C ARG A 30 -2.61 -2.67 17.25
N LEU A 31 -3.65 -2.05 17.82
CA LEU A 31 -4.95 -1.90 17.16
C LEU A 31 -4.85 -1.05 15.88
N MET A 32 -4.02 0.00 15.89
CA MET A 32 -3.76 0.84 14.72
C MET A 32 -2.97 0.10 13.64
N GLY A 33 -2.05 -0.79 14.01
CA GLY A 33 -1.22 -1.55 13.06
C GLY A 33 -1.89 -2.78 12.46
N ASN A 34 -2.80 -3.44 13.19
CA ASN A 34 -3.44 -4.69 12.74
C ASN A 34 -4.91 -4.53 12.35
N HIS A 35 -5.47 -3.33 12.48
CA HIS A 35 -6.86 -2.99 12.15
C HIS A 35 -7.91 -3.91 12.81
N ARG A 36 -7.56 -4.53 13.95
CA ARG A 36 -8.49 -5.43 14.65
C ARG A 36 -9.63 -4.66 15.29
N THR A 37 -10.78 -5.31 15.31
CA THR A 37 -11.93 -4.83 16.06
C THR A 37 -11.64 -4.87 17.56
N PHE A 38 -11.96 -3.77 18.25
CA PHE A 38 -11.96 -3.65 19.70
C PHE A 38 -13.31 -3.10 20.16
N TYR A 39 -13.54 -3.09 21.47
CA TYR A 39 -14.82 -2.72 22.04
C TYR A 39 -14.67 -1.68 23.14
N CYS A 40 -15.60 -0.73 23.19
CA CYS A 40 -15.73 0.15 24.35
C CYS A 40 -16.27 -0.65 25.57
N PRO A 41 -16.19 -0.11 26.79
CA PRO A 41 -16.75 -0.76 27.99
C PRO A 41 -18.25 -1.10 27.88
N ASN A 42 -19.00 -0.34 27.08
CA ASN A 42 -20.42 -0.55 26.82
C ASN A 42 -20.71 -1.54 25.67
N GLY A 43 -19.68 -2.15 25.06
CA GLY A 43 -19.84 -3.20 24.05
C GLY A 43 -19.94 -2.76 22.58
N HIS A 44 -19.82 -1.47 22.24
CA HIS A 44 -19.79 -1.03 20.85
C HIS A 44 -18.47 -1.39 20.18
N SER A 45 -18.54 -1.89 18.95
CA SER A 45 -17.37 -2.26 18.15
C SER A 45 -16.70 -1.04 17.52
N HIS A 46 -15.38 -1.08 17.46
CA HIS A 46 -14.52 -0.06 16.88
C HIS A 46 -13.35 -0.70 16.15
N TYR A 47 -12.82 -0.02 15.15
CA TYR A 47 -11.58 -0.38 14.47
C TYR A 47 -10.94 0.89 13.92
N TYR A 48 -9.64 0.85 13.61
CA TYR A 48 -8.93 1.97 12.99
C TYR A 48 -8.91 1.76 11.46
N PRO A 49 -9.65 2.55 10.65
CA PRO A 49 -9.75 2.33 9.21
C PRO A 49 -8.58 2.92 8.40
N GLN A 50 -7.78 3.78 9.01
CA GLN A 50 -6.70 4.48 8.31
C GLN A 50 -5.55 3.53 8.02
N LYS A 51 -5.10 3.50 6.76
CA LYS A 51 -3.91 2.72 6.38
C LYS A 51 -2.70 3.17 7.19
N ASN A 52 -2.00 2.22 7.78
CA ASN A 52 -0.76 2.52 8.47
C ASN A 52 0.35 2.87 7.45
N LYS A 53 1.45 3.45 7.93
CA LYS A 53 2.55 3.89 7.05
C LYS A 53 3.16 2.75 6.25
N GLU A 54 3.19 1.53 6.79
CA GLU A 54 3.71 0.35 6.08
C GLU A 54 2.79 -0.06 4.93
N GLU A 55 1.47 -0.02 5.12
CA GLU A 55 0.50 -0.26 4.06
C GLU A 55 0.58 0.79 2.96
N GLN A 56 0.73 2.07 3.32
CA GLN A 56 0.94 3.15 2.34
C GLN A 56 2.21 2.91 1.51
N LEU A 57 3.33 2.59 2.17
CA LEU A 57 4.59 2.30 1.48
C LEU A 57 4.50 1.07 0.57
N ARG A 58 3.75 0.02 0.98
CA ARG A 58 3.51 -1.15 0.13
C ARG A 58 2.70 -0.80 -1.11
N ASP A 59 1.67 0.03 -0.96
CA ASP A 59 0.88 0.47 -2.11
C ASP A 59 1.71 1.33 -3.07
N GLU A 60 2.52 2.25 -2.55
CA GLU A 60 3.43 3.06 -3.35
C GLU A 60 4.44 2.20 -4.12
N LEU A 61 5.01 1.18 -3.45
CA LEU A 61 5.93 0.23 -4.08
C LEU A 61 5.22 -0.54 -5.21
N ALA A 62 4.02 -1.06 -4.95
CA ALA A 62 3.25 -1.80 -5.94
C ALA A 62 2.90 -0.93 -7.18
N GLN A 63 2.54 0.33 -6.96
CA GLN A 63 2.29 1.29 -8.04
C GLN A 63 3.55 1.59 -8.85
N ALA A 64 4.69 1.76 -8.18
CA ALA A 64 5.96 1.99 -8.86
C ALA A 64 6.38 0.77 -9.69
N GLU A 65 6.24 -0.44 -9.15
CA GLU A 65 6.53 -1.68 -9.87
C GLU A 65 5.65 -1.83 -11.11
N GLU A 66 4.34 -1.62 -10.99
CA GLU A 66 3.42 -1.68 -12.13
C GLU A 66 3.77 -0.64 -13.21
N ALA A 67 4.09 0.59 -12.81
CA ALA A 67 4.53 1.62 -13.76
C ALA A 67 5.78 1.19 -14.53
N THR A 68 6.78 0.64 -13.84
CA THR A 68 8.01 0.15 -14.50
C THR A 68 7.74 -1.04 -15.41
N TYR A 69 6.81 -1.92 -15.05
CA TYR A 69 6.41 -3.06 -15.87
C TYR A 69 5.77 -2.59 -17.19
N LEU A 70 4.79 -1.69 -17.10
CA LEU A 70 4.09 -1.12 -18.26
C LEU A 70 5.05 -0.37 -19.18
N GLU A 71 5.98 0.39 -18.62
CA GLU A 71 7.00 1.10 -19.41
C GLU A 71 7.93 0.14 -20.16
N ARG A 72 8.39 -0.92 -19.50
CA ARG A 72 9.19 -1.98 -20.14
C ARG A 72 8.41 -2.67 -21.26
N GLU A 73 7.13 -2.97 -21.03
CA GLU A 73 6.29 -3.61 -22.03
C GLU A 73 6.06 -2.70 -23.24
N ALA A 74 5.78 -1.42 -23.00
CA ALA A 74 5.63 -0.40 -24.04
C ALA A 74 6.91 -0.25 -24.87
N ARG A 75 8.07 -0.18 -24.21
CA ARG A 75 9.37 -0.12 -24.87
C ARG A 75 9.62 -1.35 -25.75
N HIS A 76 9.41 -2.55 -25.23
CA HIS A 76 9.59 -3.78 -25.99
C HIS A 76 8.65 -3.86 -27.21
N LYS A 77 7.39 -3.40 -27.07
CA LYS A 77 6.46 -3.29 -28.20
C LYS A 77 6.94 -2.26 -29.23
N ALA A 78 7.48 -1.12 -28.80
CA ALA A 78 8.02 -0.10 -29.69
C ALA A 78 9.25 -0.61 -30.48
N GLU A 79 10.17 -1.31 -29.80
CA GLU A 79 11.35 -1.92 -30.41
C GLU A 79 10.94 -2.93 -31.51
N LYS A 80 9.97 -3.81 -31.23
CA LYS A 80 9.44 -4.75 -32.24
C LYS A 80 8.78 -4.06 -33.44
N LYS A 81 8.07 -2.95 -33.22
CA LYS A 81 7.44 -2.18 -34.30
C LYS A 81 8.50 -1.52 -35.19
N LEU A 82 9.56 -0.99 -34.60
CA LEU A 82 10.67 -0.37 -35.32
C LEU A 82 11.37 -1.42 -36.19
N ASP A 83 11.72 -2.57 -35.63
CA ASP A 83 12.36 -3.67 -36.36
C ASP A 83 11.51 -4.12 -37.56
N GLY A 84 10.20 -4.35 -37.34
CA GLY A 84 9.28 -4.68 -38.42
C GLY A 84 9.12 -3.58 -39.47
N ALA A 85 9.26 -2.31 -39.10
CA ALA A 85 9.25 -1.20 -40.05
C ALA A 85 10.54 -1.16 -40.89
N LEU A 86 11.71 -1.39 -40.27
CA LEU A 86 13.00 -1.45 -40.94
C LEU A 86 13.07 -2.62 -41.93
N ASP A 87 12.56 -3.80 -41.56
CA ASP A 87 12.46 -4.95 -42.47
C ASP A 87 11.60 -4.64 -43.70
N ARG A 88 10.44 -3.98 -43.51
CA ARG A 88 9.59 -3.53 -44.62
C ARG A 88 10.29 -2.53 -45.53
N ILE A 89 10.97 -1.53 -44.97
CA ILE A 89 11.75 -0.55 -45.74
C ILE A 89 12.83 -1.26 -46.56
N THR A 90 13.56 -2.20 -45.95
CA THR A 90 14.60 -2.98 -46.62
C THR A 90 14.05 -3.78 -47.79
N LYS A 91 12.90 -4.45 -47.61
CA LYS A 91 12.21 -5.19 -48.67
C LYS A 91 11.73 -4.28 -49.81
N LEU A 92 11.21 -3.10 -49.48
CA LEU A 92 10.76 -2.12 -50.48
C LEU A 92 11.93 -1.59 -51.32
N LYS A 93 13.06 -1.25 -50.70
CA LYS A 93 14.27 -0.84 -51.42
C LYS A 93 14.72 -1.90 -52.43
N LYS A 94 14.84 -3.15 -51.99
CA LYS A 94 15.20 -4.28 -52.88
C LYS A 94 14.26 -4.47 -54.07
N ARG A 95 12.98 -4.12 -53.94
CA ARG A 95 12.00 -4.20 -55.04
C ARG A 95 12.08 -3.01 -55.99
N ALA A 96 12.48 -1.84 -55.51
CA ALA A 96 12.64 -0.65 -56.34
C ALA A 96 13.93 -0.70 -57.18
N ASP A 97 14.94 -1.43 -56.69
CA ASP A 97 16.23 -1.63 -57.37
C ASP A 97 16.22 -2.81 -58.38
N ALA A 98 15.09 -3.52 -58.56
CA ALA A 98 14.90 -4.65 -59.46
C ALA A 98 14.04 -4.27 -60.67
#